data_AF-A0A2T3KWV4-F1
#
_entry.id   AF-A0A2T3KWV4-F1
#
_cell.length_a   1.000
_cell.length_b   1.000
_cell.length_c   1.000
_cell.angle_alpha   90.00
_cell.angle_beta   90.00
_cell.angle_gamma   90.00
#
_symmetry.space_group_name_H-M   'P 1'
#
loop_
_entity.id
_entity.type
_entity.pdbx_description
1 polymer ?
#
loop_
_entity_poly.entity_id
_entity_poly.type
_entity_poly.pdbx_seq_one_letter_code
_entity_poly.pdbx_strand_id
1 'polypeptide(L)'
;MRAVLRNKIIEVCDKKIASKGENVGVSFYAFFKNKNDDPDLLMEAAEWWIKTHQLDHFEKAAKIKAMVVAGNKNPALTSQNSG
;
A
#
# COMPACT_ATOMS: atom_id res chain seq x y z
N MET A 1 4.00 -3.66 9.31
CA MET A 1 4.09 -4.00 7.87
C MET A 1 5.55 -4.16 7.46
N ARG A 2 5.91 -5.21 6.71
CA ARG A 2 7.25 -5.43 6.14
C ARG A 2 7.55 -4.46 4.98
N ALA A 3 8.83 -4.18 4.75
CA ALA A 3 9.27 -3.27 3.67
C ALA A 3 8.84 -3.76 2.28
N VAL A 4 8.88 -5.08 2.04
CA VAL A 4 8.45 -5.69 0.78
C VAL A 4 6.97 -5.41 0.48
N LEU A 5 6.10 -5.49 1.49
CA LEU A 5 4.67 -5.18 1.32
C LEU A 5 4.47 -3.69 1.04
N ARG A 6 5.16 -2.81 1.76
CA ARG A 6 5.09 -1.35 1.54
C ARG A 6 5.44 -0.99 0.09
N ASN A 7 6.59 -1.45 -0.38
CA ASN A 7 7.08 -1.15 -1.73
C ASN A 7 6.10 -1.65 -2.79
N LYS A 8 5.58 -2.86 -2.61
CA LYS A 8 4.57 -3.45 -3.49
C LYS A 8 3.28 -2.65 -3.54
N ILE A 9 2.76 -2.19 -2.39
CA ILE A 9 1.56 -1.36 -2.35
C ILE A 9 1.79 -0.05 -3.12
N ILE A 10 2.92 0.62 -2.88
CA ILE A 10 3.27 1.88 -3.54
C ILE A 10 3.38 1.69 -5.06
N GLU A 11 4.13 0.68 -5.52
CA GLU A 11 4.33 0.38 -6.94
C GLU A 11 3.00 0.13 -7.66
N VAL A 12 2.12 -0.67 -7.05
CA VAL A 12 0.82 -1.00 -7.63
C VAL A 12 -0.10 0.22 -7.64
N CYS A 13 -0.13 1.02 -6.56
CA CYS A 13 -0.91 2.24 -6.52
C CYS A 13 -0.45 3.23 -7.61
N ASP A 14 0.85 3.43 -7.77
CA ASP A 14 1.42 4.30 -8.80
C ASP A 14 1.06 3.84 -10.20
N LYS A 15 1.20 2.53 -10.48
CA LYS A 15 0.80 1.97 -11.77
C LYS A 15 -0.70 2.15 -12.06
N LYS A 16 -1.55 2.00 -11.04
CA LYS A 16 -3.01 2.18 -11.19
C LYS A 16 -3.36 3.64 -11.42
N ILE A 17 -2.75 4.56 -10.69
CA ILE A 17 -2.96 6.00 -10.86
C ILE A 17 -2.49 6.45 -12.25
N ALA A 18 -1.31 6.03 -12.69
CA ALA A 18 -0.79 6.37 -14.02
C ALA A 18 -1.67 5.84 -15.16
N SER A 19 -2.32 4.68 -14.98
CA SER A 19 -3.14 4.05 -16.01
C SER A 19 -4.63 4.43 -15.98
N LYS A 20 -5.17 4.83 -14.82
CA LYS A 20 -6.62 5.04 -14.61
C LYS A 20 -6.98 6.36 -13.93
N GLY A 21 -6.00 7.18 -13.58
CA GLY A 21 -6.17 8.45 -12.87
C GLY A 21 -6.22 8.30 -11.34
N GLU A 22 -6.14 9.43 -10.65
CA GLU A 22 -6.01 9.51 -9.18
C GLU A 22 -7.21 8.94 -8.40
N ASN A 23 -8.39 8.92 -9.01
CA ASN A 23 -9.63 8.45 -8.40
C ASN A 23 -9.83 6.92 -8.53
N VAL A 24 -8.86 6.19 -9.09
CA VAL A 24 -8.97 4.74 -9.23
C VAL A 24 -9.11 4.05 -7.88
N GLY A 25 -10.17 3.24 -7.74
CA GLY A 25 -10.37 2.34 -6.61
C GLY A 25 -9.53 1.06 -6.77
N VAL A 26 -8.88 0.64 -5.69
CA VAL A 26 -8.13 -0.62 -5.62
C VAL A 26 -8.50 -1.38 -4.34
N SER A 27 -8.39 -2.70 -4.38
CA SER A 27 -8.51 -3.58 -3.22
C SER A 27 -7.13 -4.17 -2.89
N PHE A 28 -6.94 -4.72 -1.69
CA PHE A 28 -5.65 -5.34 -1.34
C PHE A 28 -5.26 -6.51 -2.26
N TYR A 29 -6.25 -7.18 -2.87
CA TYR A 29 -5.99 -8.23 -3.87
C TYR A 29 -5.26 -7.71 -5.10
N ALA A 30 -5.40 -6.42 -5.44
CA ALA A 30 -4.71 -5.82 -6.59
C ALA A 30 -3.18 -5.86 -6.47
N PHE A 31 -2.65 -6.08 -5.25
CA PHE A 31 -1.22 -6.15 -5.00
C PHE A 31 -0.59 -7.49 -5.44
N PHE A 32 -1.41 -8.51 -5.71
CA PHE A 32 -0.98 -9.87 -5.98
C PHE A 32 -1.48 -10.32 -7.36
N LYS A 33 -0.65 -11.07 -8.11
CA LYS A 33 -1.06 -11.64 -9.39
C LYS A 33 -1.94 -12.88 -9.19
N ASN A 34 -1.64 -13.66 -8.16
CA ASN A 34 -2.36 -14.86 -7.77
C ASN A 34 -2.33 -15.01 -6.23
N LYS A 35 -3.38 -15.61 -5.66
CA LYS A 35 -3.50 -15.92 -4.23
C LYS A 35 -2.40 -16.87 -3.70
N ASN A 36 -1.75 -17.62 -4.59
CA ASN A 36 -0.73 -18.61 -4.23
C ASN A 36 0.71 -18.10 -4.38
N ASP A 37 0.94 -16.88 -4.90
CA ASP A 37 2.32 -16.40 -5.18
C ASP A 37 3.11 -16.13 -3.88
N ASP A 38 2.47 -15.47 -2.92
CA ASP A 38 3.04 -15.17 -1.61
C ASP A 38 1.89 -15.09 -0.59
N PRO A 39 1.42 -16.24 -0.08
CA PRO A 39 0.26 -16.30 0.81
C PRO A 39 0.50 -15.53 2.12
N ASP A 40 1.72 -15.54 2.65
CA ASP A 40 2.06 -14.81 3.88
C ASP A 40 1.97 -13.30 3.68
N LEU A 41 2.47 -12.80 2.55
CA LEU A 41 2.37 -11.38 2.20
C LEU A 41 0.92 -10.96 1.91
N LEU A 42 0.11 -11.85 1.32
CA LEU A 42 -1.33 -11.64 1.12
C LEU A 42 -2.06 -11.52 2.47
N MET A 43 -1.79 -12.42 3.41
CA MET A 43 -2.41 -12.38 4.74
C MET A 43 -2.01 -11.13 5.52
N GLU A 44 -0.75 -10.71 5.42
CA GLU A 44 -0.29 -9.46 6.02
C GLU A 44 -1.00 -8.24 5.39
N ALA A 45 -1.17 -8.23 4.07
CA ALA A 45 -1.93 -7.17 3.38
C ALA A 45 -3.40 -7.13 3.83
N ALA A 46 -4.02 -8.31 3.95
CA ALA A 46 -5.40 -8.44 4.41
C ALA A 46 -5.57 -7.98 5.87
N GLU A 47 -4.65 -8.33 6.76
CA GLU A 47 -4.65 -7.87 8.15
C GLU A 47 -4.50 -6.35 8.26
N TRP A 48 -3.53 -5.78 7.54
CA TRP A 48 -3.35 -4.33 7.49
C TRP A 48 -4.59 -3.61 6.94
N TRP A 49 -5.21 -4.16 5.90
CA TRP A 49 -6.38 -3.57 5.24
C TRP A 49 -7.64 -3.66 6.10
N ILE A 50 -7.99 -4.87 6.55
CA ILE A 50 -9.27 -5.18 7.18
C ILE A 50 -9.23 -4.93 8.68
N LYS A 51 -8.19 -5.41 9.37
CA LYS A 51 -8.14 -5.31 10.84
C LYS A 51 -7.56 -4.00 11.31
N THR A 52 -6.39 -3.60 10.78
CA THR A 52 -5.68 -2.41 11.27
C THR A 52 -6.36 -1.12 10.84
N HIS A 53 -6.76 -1.02 9.56
CA HIS A 53 -7.30 0.23 9.01
C HIS A 53 -8.78 0.18 8.66
N GLN A 54 -9.41 -1.02 8.69
CA GLN A 54 -10.85 -1.21 8.45
C GLN A 54 -11.33 -0.52 7.17
N LEU A 55 -10.52 -0.65 6.12
CA LEU A 55 -10.79 -0.05 4.82
C LEU A 55 -11.95 -0.78 4.12
N ASP A 56 -12.70 -0.03 3.32
CA ASP A 56 -13.75 -0.59 2.46
C ASP A 56 -13.18 -1.60 1.44
N HIS A 57 -14.07 -2.33 0.78
CA HIS A 57 -13.66 -3.32 -0.23
C HIS A 57 -12.80 -2.70 -1.34
N PHE A 58 -13.07 -1.43 -1.69
CA PHE A 58 -12.26 -0.62 -2.57
C PHE A 58 -11.96 0.73 -1.92
N GLU A 59 -10.71 1.16 -2.07
CA GLU A 59 -10.25 2.47 -1.60
C GLU A 59 -9.44 3.16 -2.70
N LYS A 60 -9.39 4.50 -2.67
CA LYS A 60 -8.63 5.27 -3.66
C LYS A 60 -7.15 4.93 -3.57
N ALA A 61 -6.52 4.62 -4.70
CA ALA A 61 -5.08 4.32 -4.76
C ALA A 61 -4.21 5.44 -4.14
N ALA A 62 -4.58 6.70 -4.36
CA ALA A 62 -3.89 7.85 -3.76
C ALA A 62 -3.96 7.86 -2.22
N LYS A 63 -5.13 7.52 -1.65
CA LYS A 63 -5.33 7.43 -0.20
C LYS A 63 -4.46 6.33 0.41
N ILE A 64 -4.46 5.15 -0.19
CA ILE A 64 -3.67 4.00 0.29
C ILE A 64 -2.18 4.31 0.24
N LYS A 65 -1.70 4.86 -0.87
CA LYS A 65 -0.29 5.28 -1.01
C LYS A 65 0.09 6.27 0.09
N ALA A 66 -0.73 7.29 0.33
CA ALA A 66 -0.48 8.29 1.38
C ALA A 66 -0.40 7.65 2.77
N MET A 67 -1.29 6.71 3.11
CA MET A 67 -1.26 5.98 4.38
C MET A 67 0.03 5.18 4.56
N VAL A 68 0.46 4.46 3.52
CA VAL A 68 1.70 3.65 3.57
C VAL A 68 2.94 4.54 3.70
N VAL A 69 3.00 5.66 2.98
CA VAL A 69 4.11 6.62 3.07
C VAL A 69 4.14 7.31 4.43
N ALA A 70 2.99 7.69 4.99
CA ALA A 70 2.90 8.33 6.31
C ALA A 70 3.33 7.37 7.43
N GLY A 71 2.94 6.09 7.36
CA GLY A 71 3.41 5.04 8.27
C GLY A 71 4.88 4.66 8.09
N ASN A 72 5.54 5.14 7.04
CA ASN A 72 6.96 4.94 6.73
C ASN A 72 7.87 6.07 7.26
N LYS A 73 7.36 6.95 8.14
CA LYS A 73 8.23 7.88 8.89
C LYS A 73 9.11 7.10 9.86
N ASN A 74 10.18 6.52 9.34
CA ASN A 74 11.33 6.11 10.12
C ASN A 74 12.02 7.40 10.63
N PRO A 75 12.10 7.64 11.95
CA PRO A 75 12.77 8.82 12.50
C PRO A 75 14.25 8.91 12.07
N ALA A 76 14.86 7.80 11.61
CA ALA A 76 16.24 7.79 11.11
C ALA A 76 16.44 8.37 9.69
N LEU A 77 15.38 8.62 8.92
CA LEU A 77 15.47 9.19 7.56
C LEU A 77 14.85 10.59 7.42
N THR A 78 14.27 11.12 8.50
CA THR A 78 13.59 12.43 8.49
C THR A 78 14.51 13.61 8.88
N SER A 79 15.79 13.35 9.15
CA SER A 79 16.77 14.34 9.61
C SER A 79 17.80 14.78 8.56
N GLN A 80 17.56 14.54 7.26
CA GLN A 80 18.53 14.88 6.19
C GLN A 80 18.03 15.91 5.17
N ASN A 81 16.90 16.61 5.40
CA ASN A 81 16.46 17.69 4.49
C ASN A 81 15.98 18.93 5.26
N SER A 82 16.86 19.45 6.11
CA SER A 82 16.77 20.80 6.64
C SER A 82 18.18 21.39 6.62
N GLY A 83 18.54 21.98 5.48
CA GLY A 83 19.81 22.62 5.19
C GLY A 83 19.73 23.30 3.83
#